data_AF-A0A4U9IHP6-F1
#
_entry.id   AF-A0A4U9IHP6-F1
#
_cell.length_a   1.000
_cell.length_b   1.000
_cell.length_c   1.000
_cell.angle_alpha   90.00
_cell.angle_beta   90.00
_cell.angle_gamma   90.00
#
_symmetry.space_group_name_H-M   'P 1'
#
loop_
_entity.id
_entity.type
_entity.pdbx_description
1 polymer ?
#
loop_
_entity_poly.entity_id
_entity_poly.type
_entity_poly.pdbx_seq_one_letter_code
_entity_poly.pdbx_strand_id
1 'polypeptide(L)'
;MKMPACSHLMSNFDGTLLVGDGSGTPVDVKDTSGYTIDNDPYLYAFDVAKKAYFRIARHDTSWATVANSRQVTHPHPSFTPDDKAVLFSSDKDGKPALYIAKLPEQPELLRE
;
A
#
# COMPACT_ATOMS: atom_id res chain seq x y z
N MET A 1 9.24 -17.68 3.32
CA MET A 1 8.63 -16.46 3.88
C MET A 1 8.65 -15.38 2.82
N LYS A 2 7.54 -14.66 2.64
CA LYS A 2 7.25 -13.86 1.43
C LYS A 2 6.85 -12.45 1.86
N MET A 3 7.64 -11.46 1.46
CA MET A 3 7.35 -10.04 1.60
C MET A 3 5.90 -9.73 1.19
N PRO A 4 5.17 -8.83 1.90
CA PRO A 4 3.88 -8.33 1.46
C PRO A 4 3.95 -7.93 -0.01
N ALA A 5 3.09 -8.54 -0.81
CA ALA A 5 3.11 -8.31 -2.23
C ALA A 5 2.47 -6.95 -2.51
N CYS A 6 3.27 -6.05 -3.08
CA CYS A 6 2.87 -4.70 -3.42
C CYS A 6 2.98 -4.49 -4.93
N SER A 7 2.00 -3.82 -5.52
CA SER A 7 2.05 -3.41 -6.92
C SER A 7 2.74 -2.04 -7.06
N HIS A 8 2.59 -1.19 -6.04
CA HIS A 8 3.23 0.12 -5.98
C HIS A 8 4.11 0.21 -4.73
N LEU A 9 5.36 0.65 -4.94
CA LEU A 9 6.36 0.87 -3.91
C LEU A 9 7.02 2.24 -4.14
N MET A 10 7.26 2.98 -3.07
CA MET A 10 7.95 4.28 -3.11
C MET A 10 8.90 4.39 -1.92
N SER A 11 10.14 4.88 -2.12
CA SER A 11 11.04 5.18 -1.01
C SER A 11 10.74 6.57 -0.43
N ASN A 12 11.11 6.78 0.84
CA ASN A 12 11.29 8.13 1.35
C ASN A 12 12.56 8.76 0.74
N PHE A 13 12.86 10.02 1.12
CA PHE A 13 13.92 10.82 0.50
C PHE A 13 15.31 10.19 0.61
N ASP A 14 15.65 9.62 1.77
CA ASP A 14 16.97 9.05 2.04
C ASP A 14 17.03 7.52 1.82
N GLY A 15 15.93 6.91 1.41
CA GLY A 15 15.83 5.48 1.13
C GLY A 15 15.88 4.58 2.37
N THR A 16 15.73 5.13 3.58
CA THR A 16 15.67 4.35 4.81
C THR A 16 14.34 3.62 4.98
N LEU A 17 13.27 4.17 4.41
CA LEU A 17 11.93 3.59 4.41
C LEU A 17 11.38 3.42 2.99
N LEU A 18 10.63 2.35 2.78
CA LEU A 18 9.75 2.17 1.62
C LEU A 18 8.31 2.10 2.09
N VAL A 19 7.38 2.58 1.28
CA VAL A 19 5.94 2.37 1.49
C VAL A 19 5.35 1.56 0.35
N GLY A 20 4.53 0.58 0.69
CA GLY A 20 3.84 -0.31 -0.24
C GLY A 20 2.35 -0.39 0.01
N ASP A 21 1.61 -0.76 -1.04
CA ASP A 21 0.16 -0.73 -1.09
C ASP A 21 -0.53 -2.05 -0.70
N GLY A 22 0.23 -3.11 -0.44
CA GLY A 22 -0.33 -4.39 -0.03
C GLY A 22 -1.26 -5.02 -1.06
N SER A 23 -1.10 -4.80 -2.37
CA SER A 23 -2.04 -5.30 -3.39
C SER A 23 -2.35 -6.81 -3.33
N GLY A 24 -1.49 -7.63 -2.71
CA GLY A 24 -1.65 -9.07 -2.67
C GLY A 24 -1.20 -9.71 -3.99
N THR A 25 -2.09 -10.40 -4.71
CA THR A 25 -1.75 -10.92 -6.06
C THR A 25 -1.65 -9.75 -7.03
N PRO A 26 -0.69 -9.72 -7.99
CA PRO A 26 -0.59 -8.59 -8.91
C PRO A 26 -1.94 -8.35 -9.61
N VAL A 27 -2.52 -7.18 -9.41
CA VAL A 27 -3.84 -6.84 -9.98
C VAL A 27 -3.79 -6.63 -11.51
N ASP A 28 -2.61 -6.76 -12.11
CA ASP A 28 -2.34 -6.60 -13.54
C ASP A 28 -2.19 -7.93 -14.31
N VAL A 29 -2.51 -9.08 -13.68
CA VAL A 29 -2.50 -10.37 -14.39
C VAL A 29 -3.76 -10.48 -15.26
N LYS A 30 -3.54 -10.58 -16.58
CA LYS A 30 -4.56 -10.60 -17.65
C LYS A 30 -5.50 -11.83 -17.62
N ASP A 31 -5.28 -12.76 -16.70
CA ASP A 31 -6.05 -14.00 -16.55
C ASP A 31 -6.61 -14.10 -15.13
N THR A 32 -7.83 -13.60 -14.94
CA THR A 32 -8.54 -13.61 -13.66
C THR A 32 -9.37 -14.88 -13.44
N SER A 33 -9.32 -15.85 -14.37
CA SER A 33 -10.19 -17.03 -14.33
C SER A 33 -9.79 -18.07 -13.27
N GLY A 34 -8.59 -17.95 -12.69
CA GLY A 34 -8.04 -18.93 -11.75
C GLY A 34 -7.58 -18.40 -10.39
N TYR A 35 -7.78 -17.12 -10.07
CA TYR A 35 -7.25 -16.52 -8.84
C TYR A 35 -8.35 -15.93 -7.97
N THR A 36 -8.42 -16.39 -6.72
CA THR A 36 -9.06 -15.64 -5.64
C THR A 36 -8.21 -14.40 -5.41
N ILE A 37 -8.74 -13.22 -5.75
CA ILE A 37 -8.07 -11.95 -5.45
C ILE A 37 -8.17 -11.75 -3.93
N ASP A 38 -7.15 -12.21 -3.21
CA ASP A 38 -6.98 -11.90 -1.79
C ASP A 38 -6.18 -10.60 -1.70
N ASN A 39 -6.91 -9.48 -1.73
CA ASN A 39 -6.34 -8.15 -1.58
C ASN A 39 -5.99 -7.95 -0.11
N ASP A 40 -4.72 -7.73 0.19
CA ASP A 40 -4.30 -7.34 1.52
C ASP A 40 -4.68 -5.86 1.71
N PRO A 41 -5.49 -5.51 2.73
CA PRO A 41 -6.05 -4.17 2.87
C PRO A 41 -5.09 -3.17 3.52
N TYR A 42 -3.85 -3.57 3.82
CA TYR A 42 -2.90 -2.75 4.57
C TYR A 42 -1.89 -2.02 3.69
N LEU A 43 -1.64 -0.76 4.05
CA LEU A 43 -0.41 -0.06 3.66
C LEU A 43 0.73 -0.54 4.56
N TYR A 44 1.88 -0.78 3.95
CA TYR A 44 3.07 -1.27 4.64
C TYR A 44 4.20 -0.25 4.57
N ALA A 45 4.92 -0.07 5.67
CA ALA A 45 6.23 0.55 5.67
C ALA A 45 7.31 -0.53 5.84
N PHE A 46 8.36 -0.46 5.05
CA PHE A 46 9.52 -1.34 5.12
C PHE A 46 10.72 -0.55 5.62
N ASP A 47 11.31 -0.99 6.72
CA ASP A 47 12.55 -0.46 7.26
C ASP A 47 13.72 -1.25 6.70
N VAL A 48 14.48 -0.60 5.81
CA VAL A 48 15.55 -1.24 5.03
C VAL A 48 16.69 -1.71 5.94
N ALA A 49 17.07 -0.88 6.92
CA ALA A 49 18.16 -1.19 7.84
C ALA A 49 17.79 -2.34 8.77
N LYS A 50 16.56 -2.36 9.28
CA LYS A 50 16.06 -3.41 10.18
C LYS A 50 15.65 -4.69 9.46
N LYS A 51 15.56 -4.68 8.13
CA LYS A 51 14.99 -5.78 7.32
C LYS A 51 13.65 -6.25 7.88
N ALA A 52 12.81 -5.27 8.22
CA ALA A 52 11.54 -5.48 8.88
C ALA A 52 10.49 -4.60 8.21
N TYR A 53 9.22 -4.92 8.42
CA TYR A 53 8.12 -4.09 7.94
C TYR A 53 7.04 -3.97 9.00
N PHE A 54 6.14 -3.00 8.84
CA PHE A 54 5.00 -2.83 9.73
C PHE A 54 3.79 -2.30 8.95
N ARG A 55 2.59 -2.57 9.48
CA ARG A 55 1.34 -2.04 8.94
C ARG A 55 1.18 -0.59 9.38
N ILE A 56 0.87 0.30 8.45
CA ILE A 56 0.63 1.72 8.72
C ILE A 56 -0.85 1.94 9.01
N ALA A 57 -1.69 1.59 8.05
CA ALA A 57 -3.14 1.79 8.09
C ALA A 57 -3.80 0.83 7.10
N ARG A 58 -5.14 0.73 7.17
CA ARG A 58 -5.91 0.09 6.11
C ARG A 58 -6.25 1.11 5.03
N HIS A 59 -6.00 0.78 3.77
CA HIS A 59 -6.46 1.61 2.65
C HIS A 59 -7.88 1.23 2.21
N ASP A 60 -8.28 -0.04 2.36
CA ASP A 60 -9.64 -0.53 2.08
C ASP A 60 -10.19 -0.19 0.68
N THR A 61 -9.29 0.01 -0.29
CA THR A 61 -9.68 0.32 -1.67
C THR A 61 -10.23 -0.92 -2.36
N SER A 62 -11.17 -0.73 -3.28
CA SER A 62 -11.83 -1.81 -4.01
C SER A 62 -10.98 -2.35 -5.17
N TRP A 63 -9.97 -1.59 -5.62
CA TRP A 63 -9.18 -1.87 -6.83
C TRP A 63 -10.01 -1.92 -8.14
N ALA A 64 -11.23 -1.37 -8.15
CA ALA A 64 -12.09 -1.42 -9.32
C ALA A 64 -11.57 -0.51 -10.45
N THR A 65 -11.85 -0.91 -11.69
CA THR A 65 -11.71 0.01 -12.82
C THR A 65 -12.82 1.05 -12.76
N VAL A 66 -12.45 2.34 -12.70
CA VAL A 66 -13.39 3.47 -12.67
C VAL A 66 -13.09 4.39 -13.84
N ALA A 67 -14.13 4.79 -14.58
CA ALA A 67 -14.01 5.69 -15.74
C ALA A 67 -12.93 5.24 -16.76
N ASN A 68 -12.89 3.94 -17.08
CA ASN A 68 -11.89 3.31 -17.96
C ASN A 68 -10.43 3.40 -17.47
N SER A 69 -10.21 3.68 -16.18
CA SER A 69 -8.89 3.68 -15.57
C SER A 69 -8.79 2.62 -14.48
N ARG A 70 -7.72 1.83 -14.52
CA ARG A 70 -7.36 0.90 -13.43
C ARG A 70 -6.60 1.60 -12.31
N GLN A 71 -6.00 2.75 -12.56
CA GLN A 71 -5.09 3.41 -11.61
C GLN A 71 -5.82 4.26 -10.57
N VAL A 72 -7.05 4.68 -10.86
CA VAL A 72 -7.77 5.67 -10.05
C VAL A 72 -8.11 5.14 -8.64
N THR A 73 -8.29 3.83 -8.49
CA THR A 73 -8.56 3.18 -7.20
C THR A 73 -7.30 2.58 -6.58
N HIS A 74 -6.13 2.71 -7.22
CA HIS A 74 -4.88 2.22 -6.65
C HIS A 74 -4.38 3.18 -5.56
N PRO A 75 -3.88 2.69 -4.41
CA PRO A 75 -3.51 3.57 -3.31
C PRO A 75 -2.36 4.53 -3.61
N HIS A 76 -1.38 4.11 -4.41
CA HIS A 76 -0.19 4.91 -4.77
C HIS A 76 0.42 5.65 -3.57
N PRO A 77 0.82 4.91 -2.52
CA PRO A 77 1.24 5.55 -1.28
C PRO A 77 2.56 6.30 -1.46
N SER A 78 2.68 7.47 -0.83
CA SER A 78 3.93 8.24 -0.76
C SER A 78 4.08 8.90 0.60
N PHE A 79 5.33 9.02 1.09
CA PHE A 79 5.61 9.67 2.37
C PHE A 79 5.37 11.19 2.30
N THR A 80 4.94 11.77 3.41
CA THR A 80 5.03 13.23 3.61
C THR A 80 6.50 13.65 3.71
N PRO A 81 6.85 14.91 3.40
CA PRO A 81 8.25 15.36 3.39
C PRO A 81 9.00 15.23 4.72
N ASP A 82 8.27 15.07 5.84
CA ASP A 82 8.82 14.87 7.18
C ASP A 82 8.79 13.41 7.66
N ASP A 83 8.44 12.47 6.76
CA ASP A 83 8.31 11.03 7.00
C ASP A 83 7.34 10.63 8.12
N LYS A 84 6.46 11.52 8.58
CA LYS A 84 5.50 11.24 9.67
C LYS A 84 4.18 10.66 9.22
N ALA A 85 3.87 10.73 7.92
CA ALA A 85 2.64 10.22 7.37
C ALA A 85 2.80 9.74 5.93
N VAL A 86 1.76 9.08 5.42
CA VAL A 86 1.65 8.61 4.04
C VAL A 86 0.38 9.16 3.41
N LEU A 87 0.52 9.80 2.25
CA LEU A 87 -0.57 10.16 1.34
C LEU A 87 -0.93 8.94 0.48
N PHE A 88 -2.22 8.63 0.33
CA PHE A 88 -2.71 7.57 -0.54
C PHE A 88 -4.13 7.86 -1.05
N SER A 89 -4.54 7.16 -2.11
CA SER A 89 -5.92 7.19 -2.63
C SER A 89 -6.72 5.99 -2.14
N SER A 90 -8.03 6.15 -1.96
CA SER A 90 -8.95 5.03 -1.72
C SER A 90 -10.36 5.40 -2.15
N ASP A 91 -11.14 4.41 -2.56
CA ASP A 91 -12.58 4.55 -2.81
C ASP A 91 -13.45 3.94 -1.70
N LYS A 92 -12.87 3.64 -0.53
CA LYS A 92 -13.57 3.01 0.61
C LYS A 92 -14.84 3.72 1.06
N ASP A 93 -14.92 5.04 0.83
CA ASP A 93 -16.07 5.88 1.21
C ASP A 93 -16.99 6.22 0.00
N GLY A 94 -16.85 5.50 -1.11
CA GLY A 94 -17.76 5.50 -2.25
C GLY A 94 -17.15 5.97 -3.58
N LYS A 95 -16.38 7.06 -3.58
CA LYS A 95 -15.62 7.52 -4.75
C LYS A 95 -14.15 7.70 -4.39
N PRO A 96 -13.22 7.56 -5.36
CA PRO A 96 -11.81 7.81 -5.14
C PRO A 96 -11.56 9.17 -4.47
N ALA A 97 -10.89 9.14 -3.33
CA ALA A 97 -10.52 10.30 -2.54
C ALA A 97 -9.09 10.16 -2.02
N LEU A 98 -8.50 11.28 -1.57
CA LEU A 98 -7.17 11.34 -0.98
C LEU A 98 -7.24 11.27 0.55
N TYR A 99 -6.32 10.52 1.13
CA TYR A 99 -6.21 10.32 2.57
C TYR A 99 -4.75 10.46 3.00
N ILE A 100 -4.54 10.90 4.25
CA ILE A 100 -3.22 10.90 4.89
C ILE A 100 -3.30 10.06 6.16
N ALA A 101 -2.48 9.02 6.25
CA ALA A 101 -2.34 8.18 7.44
C ALA A 101 -1.01 8.49 8.15
N LYS A 102 -1.07 8.82 9.44
CA LYS A 102 0.14 8.97 10.27
C LYS A 102 0.83 7.62 10.44
N LEU A 103 2.15 7.62 10.47
CA LEU A 103 2.90 6.46 10.91
C LEU A 103 2.61 6.18 12.39
N PRO A 104 2.50 4.91 12.81
CA PRO A 104 2.38 4.56 14.22
C PRO A 104 3.63 5.01 14.99
N GLU A 105 3.45 5.60 16.17
CA GLU A 105 4.57 6.02 17.02
C GLU A 105 5.39 4.82 17.53
N GLN A 106 4.73 3.67 17.71
CA GLN A 106 5.33 2.41 18.14
C GLN A 106 4.87 1.29 17.20
N PRO A 107 5.49 1.15 16.02
CA PRO A 107 5.13 0.11 15.08
C PRO A 107 5.44 -1.28 15.64
N GLU A 108 4.49 -2.20 15.51
CA GLU A 108 4.77 -3.62 15.63
C GLU A 108 5.60 -4.05 14.41
N LEU A 109 6.90 -4.25 14.62
CA LEU A 109 7.80 -4.72 13.57
C LEU A 109 7.56 -6.20 13.30
N LEU A 110 7.09 -6.47 12.10
CA LEU A 110 6.99 -7.79 11.52
C LEU A 110 8.35 -8.11 10.89
N ARG A 111 8.93 -9.25 11.30
CA ARG A 111 10.23 -9.74 10.84
C ARG A 111 10.10 -11.17 10.36
N GLU A 112 10.78 -11.45 9.26
CA GLU A 112 10.96 -12.79 8.70
C GLU A 112 12.37 -12.92 8.12
#